data_AF-A0AA43A171-F1
#
_entry.id   AF-A0AA43A171-F1
#
_cell.length_a   1.000
_cell.length_b   1.000
_cell.length_c   1.000
_cell.angle_alpha   90.00
_cell.angle_beta   90.00
_cell.angle_gamma   90.00
#
_symmetry.space_group_name_H-M   'P 1'
#
loop_
_entity.id
_entity.type
_entity.pdbx_description
1 polymer ?
#
loop_
_entity_poly.entity_id
_entity_poly.type
_entity_poly.pdbx_seq_one_letter_code
_entity_poly.pdbx_strand_id
1 'polypeptide(L)'
;VQDAKAEFLTWPGGPQLASLVAGQTRSWTPQNDLQARYWSTTYPMAAVIEMMRLVKYVRASLPLQLEQSVLTIYSPADTVVDTGWIIKGFEQLDSRRKQLVEIAGSADQSNHILAGDIMAPENNASITDLISKFVLEGQVR
;
A
#
# COMPACT_ATOMS: atom_id res chain seq x y z
N VAL A 1 -7.27 -2.51 0.99
CA VAL A 1 -7.13 -2.48 2.46
C VAL A 1 -7.52 -3.84 3.00
N GLN A 2 -6.78 -4.36 3.97
CA GLN A 2 -6.99 -5.69 4.56
C GLN A 2 -8.25 -5.76 5.43
N ASP A 3 -8.49 -4.75 6.26
CA ASP A 3 -9.72 -4.70 7.07
C ASP A 3 -10.93 -4.33 6.21
N ALA A 4 -11.75 -5.32 5.88
CA ALA A 4 -12.99 -5.14 5.14
C ALA A 4 -13.98 -4.20 5.84
N LYS A 5 -13.91 -4.06 7.17
CA LYS A 5 -14.79 -3.15 7.91
C LYS A 5 -14.51 -1.70 7.55
N ALA A 6 -13.28 -1.34 7.16
CA ALA A 6 -12.90 0.02 6.80
C ALA A 6 -13.77 0.61 5.67
N GLU A 7 -14.46 -0.21 4.88
CA GLU A 7 -15.38 0.25 3.83
C GLU A 7 -16.55 1.08 4.37
N PHE A 8 -16.97 0.86 5.62
CA PHE A 8 -18.07 1.62 6.25
C PHE A 8 -17.77 3.12 6.29
N LEU A 9 -16.48 3.51 6.31
CA LEU A 9 -16.05 4.90 6.30
C LEU A 9 -16.57 5.68 5.07
N THR A 10 -16.95 4.96 4.01
CA THR A 10 -17.46 5.54 2.76
C THR A 10 -18.98 5.40 2.58
N TRP A 11 -19.70 4.84 3.56
CA TRP A 11 -21.16 4.71 3.53
C TRP A 11 -21.84 6.05 3.86
N PRO A 12 -23.12 6.22 3.50
CA PRO A 12 -23.92 7.33 4.03
C PRO A 12 -23.87 7.33 5.56
N GLY A 13 -23.48 8.45 6.17
CA GLY A 13 -23.31 8.55 7.63
C GLY A 13 -22.02 7.93 8.20
N GLY A 14 -21.25 7.19 7.39
CA GLY A 14 -19.99 6.55 7.80
C GLY A 14 -18.96 7.50 8.40
N PRO A 15 -18.68 8.66 7.76
CA PRO A 15 -17.78 9.68 8.32
C PRO A 15 -18.16 10.17 9.72
N GLN A 16 -19.46 10.40 9.95
CA GLN A 16 -19.99 10.86 11.23
C GLN A 16 -19.87 9.77 12.29
N LEU A 17 -20.25 8.54 11.96
CA LEU A 17 -20.13 7.39 12.85
C LEU A 17 -18.67 7.10 13.22
N ALA A 18 -17.76 7.18 12.26
CA ALA A 18 -16.32 7.02 12.50
C ALA A 18 -15.79 8.06 13.49
N SER A 19 -16.18 9.32 13.30
CA SER A 19 -15.79 10.42 14.19
C SER A 19 -16.36 10.26 15.60
N LEU A 20 -17.56 9.69 15.73
CA LEU A 20 -18.21 9.43 17.02
C LEU A 20 -17.60 8.25 17.77
N VAL A 21 -17.27 7.16 17.07
CA VAL A 21 -16.78 5.91 17.69
C VAL A 21 -15.27 5.92 17.90
N ALA A 22 -14.52 6.36 16.89
CA ALA A 22 -13.05 6.33 16.89
C ALA A 22 -12.41 7.70 17.18
N GLY A 23 -13.23 8.75 17.34
CA GLY A 23 -12.77 10.11 17.62
C GLY A 23 -12.40 10.90 16.36
N GLN A 24 -12.04 12.17 16.57
CA GLN A 24 -11.70 13.10 15.48
C GLN A 24 -10.29 12.89 14.93
N THR A 25 -9.44 12.15 15.63
CA THR A 25 -8.05 11.88 15.26
C THR A 25 -7.78 10.39 15.31
N ARG A 26 -7.03 9.90 14.33
CA ARG A 26 -6.47 8.57 14.34
C ARG A 26 -5.01 8.65 14.81
N SER A 27 -4.69 7.88 15.85
CA SER A 27 -3.33 7.75 16.37
C SER A 27 -2.92 6.28 16.42
N TRP A 28 -1.61 6.01 16.34
CA TRP A 28 -1.02 4.68 16.51
C TRP A 28 0.40 4.80 17.06
N THR A 29 0.91 3.71 17.63
CA THR A 29 2.24 3.69 18.25
C THR A 29 3.30 3.35 17.20
N PRO A 30 4.36 4.16 17.04
CA PRO A 30 5.47 3.83 16.16
C PRO A 30 6.20 2.57 16.65
N GLN A 31 6.70 1.77 15.71
CA GLN A 31 7.47 0.56 15.95
C GLN A 31 8.89 0.86 16.48
N ASN A 32 9.48 2.00 16.11
CA ASN A 32 10.82 2.40 16.56
C ASN A 32 11.00 3.94 16.63
N ASP A 33 12.10 4.38 17.24
CA ASP A 33 12.39 5.81 17.47
C ASP A 33 12.53 6.63 16.18
N LEU A 34 13.05 6.03 15.11
CA LEU A 34 13.19 6.70 13.83
C LEU A 34 11.82 6.93 13.18
N GLN A 35 10.92 5.94 13.25
CA GLN A 35 9.54 6.08 12.79
C GLN A 35 8.79 7.12 13.63
N ALA A 36 8.99 7.13 14.95
CA ALA A 36 8.42 8.13 15.85
C ALA A 36 8.88 9.55 15.51
N ARG A 37 10.14 9.71 15.13
CA ARG A 37 10.76 11.00 14.82
C ARG A 37 10.36 11.54 13.45
N TYR A 38 10.27 10.67 12.45
CA TYR A 38 10.13 11.10 11.05
C TYR A 38 8.74 10.90 10.45
N TRP A 39 7.84 10.14 11.07
CA TRP A 39 6.51 9.87 10.54
C TRP A 39 5.40 10.50 11.38
N SER A 40 4.32 10.92 10.71
CA SER A 40 3.10 11.37 11.38
C SER A 40 2.30 10.17 11.89
N THR A 41 2.35 9.93 13.20
CA THR A 41 1.60 8.84 13.86
C THR A 41 0.22 9.25 14.34
N THR A 42 -0.09 10.54 14.31
CA THR A 42 -1.40 11.11 14.65
C THR A 42 -1.87 12.07 13.56
N TYR A 43 -3.10 11.90 13.09
CA TYR A 43 -3.68 12.73 12.04
C TYR A 43 -5.22 12.76 12.11
N PRO A 44 -5.90 13.73 11.47
CA PRO A 44 -7.36 13.83 11.50
C PRO A 44 -8.04 12.61 10.88
N MET A 45 -9.14 12.15 11.49
CA MET A 45 -9.99 11.07 10.96
C MET A 45 -10.51 11.41 9.55
N ALA A 46 -10.75 12.70 9.27
CA ALA A 46 -11.12 13.17 7.94
C ALA A 46 -10.13 12.72 6.85
N ALA A 47 -8.82 12.68 7.13
CA ALA A 47 -7.82 12.22 6.16
C ALA A 47 -7.98 10.73 5.84
N VAL A 48 -8.34 9.91 6.84
CA VAL A 48 -8.61 8.46 6.65
C VAL A 48 -9.84 8.26 5.78
N ILE A 49 -10.88 9.06 6.01
CA ILE A 49 -12.12 9.01 5.24
C ILE A 49 -11.86 9.37 3.77
N GLU A 50 -11.11 10.43 3.50
CA GLU A 50 -10.77 10.81 2.12
C GLU A 50 -9.87 9.79 1.43
N MET A 51 -8.89 9.22 2.14
CA MET A 51 -8.10 8.10 1.62
C MET A 51 -9.00 6.93 1.22
N MET A 52 -9.96 6.54 2.07
CA MET A 52 -10.89 5.44 1.74
C MET A 52 -11.85 5.78 0.60
N ARG A 53 -12.28 7.04 0.46
CA ARG A 53 -13.06 7.51 -0.70
C ARG A 53 -12.27 7.36 -1.99
N LEU A 54 -10.98 7.72 -1.98
CA LEU A 54 -10.10 7.52 -3.13
C LEU A 54 -9.94 6.04 -3.47
N VAL A 55 -9.71 5.17 -2.47
CA VAL A 55 -9.64 3.71 -2.69
C VAL A 55 -10.91 3.18 -3.34
N LYS A 56 -12.09 3.57 -2.82
CA LYS A 56 -13.39 3.17 -3.39
C LYS A 56 -13.57 3.67 -4.83
N TYR A 57 -13.22 4.93 -5.09
CA TYR A 57 -13.32 5.52 -6.42
C TYR A 57 -12.43 4.76 -7.41
N VAL A 58 -11.13 4.63 -7.13
CA VAL A 58 -10.15 3.97 -7.99
C VAL A 58 -10.53 2.52 -8.29
N ARG A 59 -11.01 1.76 -7.30
CA ARG A 59 -11.50 0.38 -7.50
C ARG A 59 -12.66 0.28 -8.49
N ALA A 60 -13.49 1.31 -8.58
CA ALA A 60 -14.65 1.34 -9.46
C ALA A 60 -14.35 1.95 -10.84
N SER A 61 -13.36 2.84 -10.94
CA SER A 61 -13.19 3.71 -12.10
C SER A 61 -11.85 3.62 -12.81
N LEU A 62 -10.79 3.07 -12.20
CA LEU A 62 -9.48 3.03 -12.84
C LEU A 62 -9.44 1.87 -13.84
N PRO A 63 -9.32 2.14 -15.15
CA PRO A 63 -9.09 1.07 -16.11
C PRO A 63 -7.71 0.47 -15.85
N LEU A 64 -7.64 -0.85 -15.78
CA LEU A 64 -6.37 -1.59 -15.69
C LEU A 64 -5.71 -1.76 -17.07
N GLN A 65 -6.03 -0.84 -17.99
CA GLN A 65 -5.45 -0.72 -19.31
C GLN A 65 -4.25 0.24 -19.24
N LEU A 66 -3.06 -0.32 -19.02
CA LEU A 66 -1.81 0.41 -18.82
C LEU A 66 -0.78 0.01 -19.88
N GLU A 67 -0.45 0.93 -20.78
CA GLU A 67 0.60 0.72 -21.78
C GLU A 67 2.01 0.70 -21.17
N GLN A 68 2.18 1.25 -19.96
CA GLN A 68 3.46 1.33 -19.26
C GLN A 68 3.93 -0.05 -18.78
N SER A 69 5.25 -0.23 -18.64
CA SER A 69 5.80 -1.41 -17.95
C SER A 69 5.51 -1.33 -16.45
N VAL A 70 5.02 -2.41 -15.85
CA VAL A 70 4.63 -2.44 -14.43
C VAL A 70 5.45 -3.47 -13.65
N LEU A 71 6.16 -3.03 -12.62
CA LEU A 71 6.75 -3.90 -11.61
C LEU A 71 5.94 -3.77 -10.32
N THR A 72 5.32 -4.87 -9.90
CA THR A 72 4.57 -4.95 -8.65
C THR A 72 5.38 -5.78 -7.65
N ILE A 73 5.77 -5.17 -6.54
CA ILE A 73 6.49 -5.83 -5.45
C ILE A 73 5.55 -5.84 -4.25
N TYR A 74 5.33 -7.00 -3.64
CA TYR A 74 4.43 -7.14 -2.49
C TYR A 74 4.93 -8.20 -1.51
N SER A 75 4.42 -8.18 -0.27
CA SER A 75 4.58 -9.29 0.67
C SER A 75 3.28 -10.10 0.75
N PRO A 76 3.32 -11.44 0.64
CA PRO A 76 2.16 -12.28 0.91
C PRO A 76 1.65 -12.19 2.37
N ALA A 77 2.51 -11.73 3.29
CA ALA A 77 2.20 -11.59 4.71
C ALA A 77 1.75 -10.16 5.11
N ASP A 78 1.52 -9.27 4.15
CA ASP A 78 1.06 -7.91 4.41
C ASP A 78 -0.29 -7.92 5.15
N THR A 79 -0.35 -7.19 6.26
CA THR A 79 -1.56 -7.09 7.12
C THR A 79 -2.29 -5.76 7.00
N VAL A 80 -1.80 -4.84 6.16
CA VAL A 80 -2.38 -3.52 5.90
C VAL A 80 -3.21 -3.53 4.62
N VAL A 81 -2.71 -4.15 3.56
CA VAL A 81 -3.42 -4.31 2.28
C VAL A 81 -3.78 -5.76 2.02
N ASP A 82 -4.92 -5.94 1.35
CA ASP A 82 -5.37 -7.26 0.92
C ASP A 82 -4.62 -7.64 -0.36
N THR A 83 -3.73 -8.61 -0.22
CA THR A 83 -2.86 -9.11 -1.29
C THR A 83 -3.63 -9.80 -2.41
N GLY A 84 -4.84 -10.30 -2.14
CA GLY A 84 -5.73 -10.83 -3.16
C GLY A 84 -6.14 -9.77 -4.18
N TRP A 85 -6.33 -8.51 -3.76
CA TRP A 85 -6.57 -7.40 -4.69
C TRP A 85 -5.34 -7.05 -5.52
N ILE A 86 -4.13 -7.21 -4.96
CA ILE A 86 -2.87 -6.98 -5.70
C ILE A 86 -2.75 -8.00 -6.82
N ILE A 87 -2.90 -9.30 -6.50
CA ILE A 87 -2.78 -10.39 -7.46
C ILE A 87 -3.85 -10.26 -8.55
N LYS A 88 -5.12 -10.09 -8.16
CA LYS A 88 -6.23 -9.91 -9.10
C LYS A 88 -6.04 -8.69 -10.00
N GLY A 89 -5.60 -7.57 -9.42
CA GLY A 89 -5.29 -6.35 -10.18
C GLY A 89 -4.17 -6.60 -11.18
N PHE A 90 -3.08 -7.23 -10.75
CA PHE A 90 -1.95 -7.58 -11.60
C PHE A 90 -2.36 -8.50 -12.76
N GLU A 91 -3.21 -9.51 -12.52
CA GLU A 91 -3.73 -10.38 -13.57
C GLU A 91 -4.52 -9.61 -14.63
N GLN A 92 -5.32 -8.64 -14.21
CA GLN A 92 -6.16 -7.81 -15.08
C GLN A 92 -5.40 -6.72 -15.85
N LEU A 93 -4.18 -6.37 -15.42
CA LEU A 93 -3.34 -5.41 -16.14
C LEU A 93 -3.04 -5.89 -17.57
N ASP A 94 -3.32 -5.07 -18.57
CA ASP A 94 -3.00 -5.38 -19.97
C ASP A 94 -1.57 -4.97 -20.40
N SER A 95 -0.75 -4.54 -19.44
CA SER A 95 0.63 -4.13 -19.67
C SER A 95 1.42 -5.21 -20.41
N ARG A 96 2.05 -4.81 -21.53
CA ARG A 96 2.90 -5.67 -22.36
C ARG A 96 4.15 -6.18 -21.64
N ARG A 97 4.54 -5.53 -20.54
CA ARG A 97 5.64 -5.94 -19.69
C ARG A 97 5.27 -5.69 -18.24
N LYS A 98 4.79 -6.74 -17.59
CA LYS A 98 4.48 -6.73 -16.16
C LYS A 98 5.22 -7.83 -15.42
N GLN A 99 5.66 -7.55 -14.21
CA GLN A 99 6.31 -8.51 -13.32
C GLN A 99 5.74 -8.38 -11.91
N LEU A 100 5.41 -9.52 -11.30
CA LEU A 100 4.96 -9.61 -9.92
C LEU A 100 6.08 -10.28 -9.11
N VAL A 101 6.50 -9.66 -8.02
CA VAL A 101 7.58 -10.16 -7.15
C VAL A 101 7.11 -10.19 -5.71
N GLU A 102 7.33 -11.34 -5.09
CA GLU A 102 7.07 -11.57 -3.67
C GLU A 102 8.33 -11.32 -2.85
N ILE A 103 8.16 -10.58 -1.75
CA ILE A 103 9.16 -10.42 -0.70
C ILE A 103 8.65 -11.12 0.54
N ALA A 104 9.33 -12.21 0.93
CA ALA A 104 8.87 -13.12 1.96
C ALA A 104 8.82 -12.52 3.37
N GLY A 105 9.55 -11.44 3.63
CA GLY A 105 9.56 -10.79 4.94
C GLY A 105 10.21 -9.41 4.94
N SER A 106 9.83 -8.62 5.94
CA SER A 106 10.38 -7.31 6.25
C SER A 106 10.54 -7.19 7.77
N ALA A 107 11.48 -6.37 8.24
CA ALA A 107 11.59 -5.99 9.65
C ALA A 107 10.36 -5.19 10.14
N ASP A 108 9.50 -4.71 9.24
CA ASP A 108 8.16 -4.23 9.55
C ASP A 108 7.25 -5.37 10.03
N GLN A 109 6.71 -5.25 11.23
CA GLN A 109 5.80 -6.23 11.83
C GLN A 109 4.54 -6.46 10.98
N SER A 110 4.10 -5.46 10.23
CA SER A 110 2.94 -5.56 9.36
C SER A 110 3.25 -6.13 7.98
N ASN A 111 4.53 -6.35 7.67
CA ASN A 111 5.06 -6.74 6.35
C ASN A 111 4.56 -5.86 5.19
N HIS A 112 4.23 -4.60 5.47
CA HIS A 112 3.68 -3.66 4.50
C HIS A 112 4.77 -2.77 3.88
N ILE A 113 5.73 -2.35 4.69
CA ILE A 113 6.86 -1.54 4.26
C ILE A 113 7.99 -2.48 3.85
N LEU A 114 8.27 -2.55 2.56
CA LEU A 114 9.17 -3.57 2.00
C LEU A 114 10.62 -3.10 1.84
N ALA A 115 10.87 -1.79 1.80
CA ALA A 115 12.19 -1.18 1.77
C ALA A 115 12.18 0.17 2.53
N GLY A 116 13.36 0.63 2.91
CA GLY A 116 13.62 1.92 3.53
C GLY A 116 14.36 1.77 4.85
N ASP A 117 15.34 2.64 5.10
CA ASP A 117 16.27 2.56 6.24
C ASP A 117 15.59 2.50 7.62
N ILE A 118 14.37 3.02 7.73
CA ILE A 118 13.61 3.08 9.00
C ILE A 118 12.92 1.76 9.33
N MET A 119 12.40 1.04 8.32
CA MET A 119 11.46 -0.08 8.54
C MET A 119 11.91 -1.40 7.91
N ALA A 120 12.70 -1.37 6.84
CA ALA A 120 13.11 -2.57 6.09
C ALA A 120 14.48 -2.39 5.40
N PRO A 121 15.53 -1.93 6.13
CA PRO A 121 16.85 -1.69 5.54
C PRO A 121 17.46 -2.93 4.87
N GLU A 122 17.17 -4.12 5.38
CA GLU A 122 17.69 -5.40 4.89
C GLU A 122 17.27 -5.70 3.44
N ASN A 123 16.15 -5.13 3.00
CA ASN A 123 15.61 -5.32 1.65
C ASN A 123 16.04 -4.22 0.67
N ASN A 124 16.71 -3.15 1.12
CA ASN A 124 17.07 -2.02 0.27
C ASN A 124 17.89 -2.42 -0.95
N ALA A 125 18.95 -3.21 -0.75
CA ALA A 125 19.84 -3.61 -1.83
C ALA A 125 19.10 -4.48 -2.86
N SER A 126 18.40 -5.52 -2.40
CA SER A 126 17.69 -6.45 -3.27
C SER A 126 16.56 -5.78 -4.06
N ILE A 127 15.79 -4.89 -3.44
CA ILE A 127 14.71 -4.15 -4.11
C ILE A 127 15.28 -3.11 -5.09
N THR A 128 16.38 -2.44 -4.73
CA THR A 128 17.05 -1.48 -5.64
C THR A 128 17.58 -2.19 -6.88
N ASP A 129 18.23 -3.35 -6.71
CA ASP A 129 18.73 -4.16 -7.83
C ASP A 129 17.58 -4.64 -8.71
N LEU A 130 16.48 -5.08 -8.10
CA LEU A 130 15.28 -5.51 -8.82
C LEU A 130 14.68 -4.38 -9.66
N ILE A 131 14.49 -3.19 -9.08
CA ILE A 131 13.96 -2.02 -9.80
C ILE A 131 14.91 -1.61 -10.91
N SER A 132 16.22 -1.54 -10.63
CA SER A 132 17.25 -1.13 -11.61
C SER A 132 17.29 -2.09 -12.79
N LYS A 133 17.30 -3.40 -12.53
CA LYS A 133 17.23 -4.44 -13.57
C LYS A 133 15.95 -4.31 -14.38
N PHE A 134 14.80 -4.13 -13.72
CA PHE A 134 13.53 -3.99 -14.42
C PHE A 134 13.52 -2.76 -15.34
N VAL A 135 14.06 -1.62 -14.92
CA VAL A 135 14.13 -0.41 -15.75
C VAL A 135 15.09 -0.60 -16.92
N LEU A 136 16.31 -1.08 -16.67
CA LEU A 136 17.35 -1.22 -17.69
C LEU A 136 16.96 -2.21 -18.79
N GLU A 137 16.40 -3.36 -18.44
CA GLU A 137 15.89 -4.34 -19.42
C GLU A 137 14.71 -3.80 -20.24
N GLY A 138 13.95 -2.84 -19.68
CA GLY A 138 12.84 -2.18 -20.37
C GLY A 138 13.28 -1.16 -21.41
N GLN A 139 14.52 -0.67 -21.35
CA GLN A 139 15.09 0.32 -22.28
C GLN A 139 15.75 -0.32 -23.51
N VAL A 140 15.99 -1.63 -23.52
CA VAL A 140 16.64 -2.35 -24.64
C VAL A 140 15.62 -2.74 -25.73
N ARG A 141 14.67 -1.87 -26.05
CA ARG A 141 13.69 -2.07 -27.13
C ARG A 141 13.78 -0.99 -28.18
#